data_AF-H3CW03-F1
#
_entry.id   AF-H3CW03-F1
#
_cell.length_a   1.000
_cell.length_b   1.000
_cell.length_c   1.000
_cell.angle_alpha   90.00
_cell.angle_beta   90.00
_cell.angle_gamma   90.00
#
_symmetry.space_group_name_H-M   'P 1'
#
loop_
_entity.id
_entity.type
_entity.pdbx_description
1 polymer ?
#
loop_
_entity_poly.entity_id
_entity_poly.type
_entity_poly.pdbx_seq_one_letter_code
_entity_poly.pdbx_strand_id
1 'polypeptide(L)'
;MTNEAHKSHSLRKRRGNGLQKATLNSTPVSLKENVPQQKRNHFHLDLWFWLTLQNWVLDFGRPIVMIILPLKWFPLNKPSAGDYFHMAYNVITPFLMLKLIERSPKALPRSAVYICIITFVMGASIHLVGDSINHRLILSGYQLHLSVRENPIIKNLQPATLIDSFELLYFYDEQLGHLMWYIPFFIVLTLYFSGSFTKAKKQESMPISGWLLLGPSALYYWYLATEGQITELFFLTFLAMVTILISKRRRGLRPDQNGSFLFCSFAALLLVALWVAYLWNDPVLREKYPGLLYVPEPWSYYTLHISKKH
;
A
#
# COMPACT_ATOMS: atom_id res chain seq x y z
N MET A 1 18.03 62.41 -51.88
CA MET A 1 17.92 61.38 -52.94
C MET A 1 19.26 60.67 -53.01
N THR A 2 19.23 59.41 -52.60
CA THR A 2 20.35 58.46 -52.50
C THR A 2 20.74 57.92 -53.87
N ASN A 3 22.04 57.71 -54.09
CA ASN A 3 22.51 56.67 -55.01
C ASN A 3 23.76 55.98 -54.44
N GLU A 4 23.52 54.72 -54.10
CA GLU A 4 24.36 53.54 -54.34
C GLU A 4 25.88 53.54 -54.13
N ALA A 5 26.27 52.57 -53.29
CA ALA A 5 27.14 51.43 -53.65
C ALA A 5 28.56 51.35 -53.07
N HIS A 6 28.79 50.12 -52.60
CA HIS A 6 29.96 49.28 -52.84
C HIS A 6 31.04 49.07 -51.75
N LYS A 7 30.97 47.84 -51.22
CA LYS A 7 32.03 46.81 -51.12
C LYS A 7 33.29 47.04 -50.28
N SER A 8 33.35 46.22 -49.24
CA SER A 8 34.41 45.28 -48.87
C SER A 8 35.86 45.75 -48.86
N HIS A 9 36.53 45.67 -47.70
CA HIS A 9 37.90 45.18 -47.65
C HIS A 9 38.18 44.39 -46.37
N SER A 10 38.88 43.28 -46.60
CA SER A 10 39.32 42.28 -45.65
C SER A 10 40.75 42.55 -45.18
N LEU A 11 41.10 41.94 -44.04
CA LEU A 11 42.43 41.42 -43.66
C LEU A 11 43.51 42.36 -43.05
N ARG A 12 43.80 42.08 -41.76
CA ARG A 12 45.04 41.42 -41.27
C ARG A 12 46.16 42.26 -40.60
N LYS A 13 46.50 41.83 -39.36
CA LYS A 13 47.81 41.87 -38.64
C LYS A 13 48.35 43.24 -38.20
N ARG A 14 49.12 43.42 -37.11
CA ARG A 14 49.73 42.59 -36.04
C ARG A 14 50.39 43.56 -35.04
N ARG A 15 50.48 43.14 -33.78
CA ARG A 15 51.57 43.37 -32.80
C ARG A 15 51.82 44.78 -32.24
N GLY A 16 51.89 44.83 -30.91
CA GLY A 16 52.98 45.56 -30.22
C GLY A 16 52.61 46.18 -28.87
N ASN A 17 53.04 45.52 -27.78
CA ASN A 17 53.51 46.06 -26.48
C ASN A 17 52.65 47.14 -25.79
N GLY A 18 52.06 46.92 -24.62
CA GLY A 18 52.68 46.41 -23.40
C GLY A 18 52.92 47.57 -22.43
N LEU A 19 51.96 47.86 -21.55
CA LEU A 19 52.22 48.47 -20.24
C LEU A 19 51.03 48.31 -19.29
N GLN A 20 51.27 47.55 -18.22
CA GLN A 20 50.68 47.59 -16.87
C GLN A 20 49.22 48.04 -16.71
N LYS A 21 48.35 47.11 -16.28
CA LYS A 21 47.38 47.43 -15.23
C LYS A 21 46.99 46.20 -14.40
N ALA A 22 47.24 46.37 -13.10
CA ALA A 22 46.70 45.73 -11.91
C ALA A 22 45.84 44.46 -12.07
N THR A 23 46.33 43.42 -11.40
CA THR A 23 45.61 42.23 -10.94
C THR A 23 44.22 42.57 -10.41
N LEU A 24 43.18 42.19 -11.16
CA LEU A 24 41.83 42.01 -10.63
C LEU A 24 41.46 40.54 -10.86
N ASN A 25 41.39 39.78 -9.77
CA ASN A 25 40.89 38.41 -9.78
C ASN A 25 39.41 38.44 -10.16
N SER A 26 39.08 38.01 -11.37
CA SER A 26 37.72 37.63 -11.74
C SER A 26 37.75 36.27 -12.43
N THR A 27 37.55 35.23 -11.63
CA THR A 27 37.19 33.90 -12.10
C THR A 27 35.82 34.00 -12.78
N PRO A 28 35.64 33.59 -14.05
CA PRO A 28 34.29 33.34 -14.54
C PRO A 28 33.84 32.05 -13.87
N VAL A 29 32.92 32.18 -12.92
CA VAL A 29 32.13 31.07 -12.40
C VAL A 29 31.42 30.47 -13.61
N SER A 30 31.99 29.40 -14.14
CA SER A 30 31.32 28.47 -15.02
C SER A 30 30.07 28.02 -14.27
N LEU A 31 28.92 28.59 -14.66
CA LEU A 31 27.61 28.01 -14.41
C LEU A 31 27.64 26.65 -15.11
N LYS A 32 28.09 25.62 -14.38
CA LYS A 32 27.72 24.25 -14.69
C LYS A 32 26.22 24.20 -14.46
N GLU A 33 25.51 24.46 -15.55
CA GLU A 33 24.11 24.09 -15.71
C GLU A 33 24.00 22.64 -15.21
N ASN A 34 23.32 22.50 -14.07
CA ASN A 34 23.03 21.20 -13.49
C ASN A 34 22.12 20.47 -14.48
N VAL A 35 22.73 19.74 -15.41
CA VAL A 35 22.08 18.62 -16.09
C VAL A 35 21.41 17.83 -14.97
N PRO A 36 20.07 17.66 -14.95
CA PRO A 36 19.41 16.93 -13.88
C PRO A 36 20.02 15.54 -13.89
N GLN A 37 20.86 15.30 -12.88
CA GLN A 37 21.54 14.05 -12.66
C GLN A 37 20.42 13.03 -12.62
N GLN A 38 20.35 12.21 -13.66
CA GLN A 38 19.31 11.20 -13.81
C GLN A 38 19.47 10.27 -12.61
N LYS A 39 18.74 10.56 -11.52
CA LYS A 39 18.79 9.83 -10.26
C LYS A 39 18.69 8.36 -10.63
N ARG A 40 19.73 7.58 -10.33
CA ARG A 40 19.64 6.12 -10.43
C ARG A 40 18.39 5.72 -9.66
N ASN A 41 17.47 5.01 -10.32
CA ASN A 41 16.29 4.42 -9.67
C ASN A 41 16.78 3.30 -8.76
N HIS A 42 17.28 3.66 -7.58
CA HIS A 42 17.65 2.72 -6.55
C HIS A 42 16.39 2.16 -5.91
N PHE A 43 16.46 0.90 -5.50
CA PHE A 43 15.43 0.28 -4.66
C PHE A 43 15.12 1.16 -3.45
N HIS A 44 13.84 1.45 -3.22
CA HIS A 44 13.36 2.31 -2.12
C HIS A 44 13.33 1.53 -0.80
N LEU A 45 14.50 1.07 -0.35
CA LEU A 45 14.62 0.17 0.80
C LEU A 45 13.96 0.72 2.05
N ASP A 46 14.19 2.00 2.36
CA ASP A 46 13.62 2.67 3.51
C ASP A 46 12.08 2.63 3.48
N LEU A 47 11.49 2.98 2.34
CA LEU A 47 10.03 2.98 2.15
C LEU A 47 9.44 1.58 2.25
N TRP A 48 10.01 0.60 1.55
CA TRP A 48 9.50 -0.77 1.57
C TRP A 48 9.68 -1.43 2.93
N PHE A 49 10.79 -1.14 3.61
CA PHE A 49 11.01 -1.60 4.98
C PHE A 49 9.96 -1.03 5.93
N TRP A 50 9.76 0.31 5.95
CA TRP A 50 8.78 0.94 6.83
C TRP A 50 7.35 0.51 6.51
N LEU A 51 7.00 0.37 5.23
CA LEU A 51 5.68 -0.11 4.83
C LEU A 51 5.45 -1.55 5.29
N THR A 52 6.44 -2.44 5.12
CA THR A 52 6.37 -3.82 5.58
C THR A 52 6.28 -3.89 7.10
N LEU A 53 7.14 -3.16 7.81
CA LEU A 53 7.17 -3.15 9.27
C LEU A 53 5.84 -2.67 9.86
N GLN A 54 5.31 -1.54 9.39
CA GLN A 54 4.07 -1.01 9.93
C GLN A 54 2.86 -1.90 9.59
N ASN A 55 2.81 -2.50 8.39
CA ASN A 55 1.76 -3.47 8.03
C ASN A 55 1.77 -4.68 8.97
N TRP A 56 2.96 -5.20 9.29
CA TRP A 56 3.11 -6.33 10.20
C TRP A 56 2.79 -5.98 11.65
N VAL A 57 3.24 -4.82 12.12
CA VAL A 57 3.09 -4.44 13.53
C VAL A 57 1.70 -3.89 13.82
N LEU A 58 1.22 -2.96 12.99
CA LEU A 58 0.01 -2.17 13.26
C LEU A 58 -1.27 -2.79 12.71
N ASP A 59 -1.18 -3.54 11.61
CA ASP A 59 -2.35 -4.19 11.02
C ASP A 59 -2.41 -5.68 11.39
N PHE A 60 -1.44 -6.48 10.96
CA PHE A 60 -1.40 -7.91 11.30
C PHE A 60 -1.21 -8.17 12.81
N GLY A 61 -0.37 -7.39 13.48
CA GLY A 61 -0.06 -7.55 14.89
C GLY A 61 -1.18 -7.10 15.84
N ARG A 62 -2.10 -6.27 15.36
CA ARG A 62 -3.22 -5.73 16.15
C ARG A 62 -4.05 -6.83 16.85
N PRO A 63 -4.64 -7.80 16.14
CA PRO A 63 -5.44 -8.84 16.78
C PRO A 63 -4.62 -9.70 17.76
N ILE A 64 -3.32 -9.91 17.49
CA ILE A 64 -2.42 -10.66 18.37
C ILE A 64 -2.22 -9.93 19.70
N VAL A 65 -1.92 -8.63 19.66
CA VAL A 65 -1.71 -7.80 20.85
C VAL A 65 -2.98 -7.74 21.70
N MET A 66 -4.14 -7.71 21.07
CA MET A 66 -5.43 -7.71 21.76
C MET A 66 -5.72 -9.03 22.50
N ILE A 67 -5.23 -10.17 21.99
CA ILE A 67 -5.36 -11.46 22.67
C ILE A 67 -4.37 -11.58 23.86
N ILE A 68 -3.16 -11.05 23.70
CA ILE A 68 -2.09 -11.21 24.70
C ILE A 68 -2.26 -10.26 25.89
N LEU A 69 -2.74 -9.03 25.66
CA LEU A 69 -2.79 -8.01 26.70
C LEU A 69 -4.03 -8.14 27.59
N PRO A 70 -3.89 -8.09 28.92
CA PRO A 70 -4.98 -8.34 29.83
C PRO A 70 -5.98 -7.17 29.89
N LEU A 71 -7.26 -7.49 30.07
CA LEU A 71 -8.35 -6.52 30.22
C LEU A 71 -8.20 -5.60 31.44
N LYS A 72 -7.36 -5.96 32.42
CA LYS A 72 -7.04 -5.08 33.55
C LYS A 72 -6.33 -3.80 33.12
N TRP A 73 -5.50 -3.89 32.07
CA TRP A 73 -4.77 -2.74 31.54
C TRP A 73 -5.62 -1.94 30.56
N PHE A 74 -6.49 -2.63 29.83
CA PHE A 74 -7.39 -2.06 28.83
C PHE A 74 -8.84 -2.46 29.12
N PRO A 75 -9.55 -1.69 29.97
CA PRO A 75 -10.96 -1.93 30.24
C PRO A 75 -11.81 -1.84 28.97
N LEU A 76 -12.88 -2.64 28.90
CA LEU A 76 -13.78 -2.70 27.73
C LEU A 76 -14.42 -1.36 27.37
N ASN A 77 -14.49 -0.39 28.28
CA ASN A 77 -15.06 0.94 27.99
C ASN A 77 -14.02 1.99 27.57
N LYS A 78 -12.76 1.58 27.30
CA LYS A 78 -11.67 2.46 26.88
C LYS A 78 -10.95 1.89 25.65
N PRO A 79 -10.20 2.71 24.90
CA PRO A 79 -9.34 2.22 23.83
C PRO A 79 -8.35 1.17 24.32
N SER A 80 -8.28 0.05 23.59
CA SER A 80 -7.33 -1.03 23.78
C SER A 80 -5.99 -0.72 23.09
N ALA A 81 -4.96 -1.53 23.38
CA ALA A 81 -3.69 -1.46 22.66
C ALA A 81 -3.86 -1.64 21.14
N GLY A 82 -4.78 -2.54 20.72
CA GLY A 82 -5.09 -2.73 19.31
C GLY A 82 -5.71 -1.49 18.66
N ASP A 83 -6.55 -0.77 19.40
CA ASP A 83 -7.12 0.50 18.93
C ASP A 83 -6.02 1.54 18.71
N TYR A 84 -5.05 1.65 19.62
CA TYR A 84 -3.90 2.55 19.44
C TYR A 84 -3.01 2.16 18.25
N PHE A 85 -2.82 0.86 18.00
CA PHE A 85 -2.08 0.39 16.83
C PHE A 85 -2.78 0.80 15.55
N HIS A 86 -4.11 0.65 15.52
CA HIS A 86 -4.91 1.01 14.35
C HIS A 86 -5.02 2.53 14.16
N MET A 87 -5.09 3.32 15.24
CA MET A 87 -4.95 4.78 15.17
C MET A 87 -3.59 5.19 14.59
N ALA A 88 -2.50 4.53 14.99
CA ALA A 88 -1.18 4.77 14.41
C ALA A 88 -1.13 4.36 12.94
N TYR A 89 -1.77 3.25 12.55
CA TYR A 89 -1.90 2.83 11.16
C TYR A 89 -2.59 3.90 10.30
N ASN A 90 -3.67 4.50 10.82
CA ASN A 90 -4.42 5.58 10.15
C ASN A 90 -3.61 6.87 9.92
N VAL A 91 -2.45 7.01 10.55
CA VAL A 91 -1.53 8.15 10.35
C VAL A 91 -0.32 7.74 9.52
N ILE A 92 0.30 6.60 9.84
CA ILE A 92 1.57 6.17 9.27
C ILE A 92 1.38 5.64 7.85
N THR A 93 0.37 4.81 7.61
CA THR A 93 0.11 4.24 6.28
C THR A 93 -0.15 5.30 5.20
N PRO A 94 -1.08 6.27 5.39
CA PRO A 94 -1.30 7.30 4.37
C PRO A 94 -0.07 8.18 4.15
N PHE A 95 0.72 8.46 5.21
CA PHE A 95 1.99 9.17 5.08
C PHE A 95 3.00 8.40 4.21
N LEU A 96 3.17 7.09 4.45
CA LEU A 96 4.05 6.25 3.64
C LEU A 96 3.54 6.11 2.21
N MET A 97 2.23 6.00 1.99
CA MET A 97 1.63 5.99 0.65
C MET A 97 1.90 7.29 -0.10
N LEU A 98 1.77 8.45 0.55
CA LEU A 98 2.14 9.73 -0.05
C LEU A 98 3.63 9.76 -0.41
N LYS A 99 4.52 9.29 0.49
CA LYS A 99 5.97 9.21 0.21
C LYS A 99 6.29 8.24 -0.92
N LEU A 100 5.56 7.13 -1.02
CA LEU A 100 5.68 6.18 -2.12
C LEU A 100 5.36 6.86 -3.46
N ILE A 101 4.28 7.64 -3.50
CA ILE A 101 3.89 8.41 -4.70
C ILE A 101 4.87 9.55 -5.00
N GLU A 102 5.34 10.29 -4.01
CA GLU A 102 6.35 11.36 -4.19
C GLU A 102 7.64 10.83 -4.85
N ARG A 103 8.03 9.59 -4.53
CA ARG A 103 9.21 8.94 -5.12
C ARG A 103 8.89 8.15 -6.40
N SER A 104 7.65 8.16 -6.86
CA SER A 104 7.29 7.56 -8.14
C SER A 104 8.03 8.30 -9.28
N PRO A 105 8.62 7.58 -10.26
CA PRO A 105 9.29 8.21 -11.40
C PRO A 105 8.37 9.05 -12.30
N LYS A 106 7.04 8.98 -12.11
CA LYS A 106 6.06 9.75 -12.87
C LYS A 106 5.25 10.67 -11.99
N ALA A 107 5.08 11.90 -12.45
CA ALA A 107 4.11 12.83 -11.91
C ALA A 107 2.69 12.27 -12.12
N LEU A 108 2.00 11.97 -11.02
CA LEU A 108 0.60 11.59 -11.01
C LEU A 108 -0.28 12.80 -10.71
N PRO A 109 -1.56 12.81 -11.13
CA PRO A 109 -2.48 13.89 -10.78
C PRO A 109 -2.62 14.00 -9.26
N ARG A 110 -2.13 15.11 -8.69
CA ARG A 110 -2.10 15.31 -7.23
C ARG A 110 -3.49 15.18 -6.60
N SER A 111 -4.51 15.73 -7.24
CA SER A 111 -5.89 15.64 -6.75
C SER A 111 -6.39 14.20 -6.64
N ALA A 112 -6.07 13.34 -7.63
CA ALA A 112 -6.47 11.94 -7.60
C ALA A 112 -5.78 11.19 -6.45
N VAL A 113 -4.50 11.47 -6.22
CA VAL A 113 -3.75 10.89 -5.09
C VAL A 113 -4.36 11.33 -3.76
N TYR A 114 -4.63 12.63 -3.58
CA TYR A 114 -5.23 13.12 -2.33
C TYR A 114 -6.62 12.56 -2.08
N ILE A 115 -7.48 12.49 -3.12
CA ILE A 115 -8.79 11.86 -2.99
C ILE A 115 -8.64 10.39 -2.57
N CYS A 116 -7.71 9.64 -3.17
CA CYS A 116 -7.44 8.26 -2.75
C CYS A 116 -7.02 8.17 -1.29
N ILE A 117 -6.08 9.02 -0.85
CA ILE A 117 -5.58 9.01 0.53
C ILE A 117 -6.65 9.43 1.53
N ILE A 118 -7.49 10.43 1.21
CA ILE A 118 -8.58 10.87 2.07
C ILE A 118 -9.63 9.76 2.21
N THR A 119 -10.04 9.14 1.09
CA THR A 119 -10.98 8.01 1.11
C THR A 119 -10.42 6.82 1.90
N PHE A 120 -9.12 6.51 1.71
CA PHE A 120 -8.40 5.50 2.49
C PHE A 120 -8.51 5.77 3.99
N VAL A 121 -8.18 6.99 4.44
CA VAL A 121 -8.18 7.35 5.86
C VAL A 121 -9.60 7.28 6.43
N MET A 122 -10.59 7.71 5.66
CA MET A 122 -12.00 7.60 6.05
C MET A 122 -12.43 6.14 6.23
N GLY A 123 -12.13 5.27 5.26
CA GLY A 123 -12.44 3.84 5.33
C GLY A 123 -11.77 3.15 6.51
N ALA A 124 -10.45 3.35 6.69
CA ALA A 124 -9.70 2.77 7.78
C ALA A 124 -10.12 3.33 9.17
N SER A 125 -10.65 4.56 9.23
CA SER A 125 -11.22 5.11 10.47
C SER A 125 -12.58 4.48 10.81
N ILE A 126 -13.40 4.17 9.81
CA ILE A 126 -14.65 3.44 10.02
C ILE A 126 -14.33 2.01 10.51
N HIS A 127 -13.39 1.35 9.85
CA HIS A 127 -12.94 0.01 10.23
C HIS A 127 -12.38 -0.03 11.66
N LEU A 128 -11.62 0.99 12.07
CA LEU A 128 -11.16 1.14 13.45
C LEU A 128 -12.31 1.07 14.46
N VAL A 129 -13.41 1.78 14.21
CA VAL A 129 -14.54 1.79 15.14
C VAL A 129 -15.24 0.43 15.16
N GLY A 130 -15.44 -0.18 13.99
CA GLY A 130 -16.09 -1.49 13.85
C GLY A 130 -15.28 -2.61 14.53
N ASP A 131 -14.00 -2.74 14.18
CA ASP A 131 -13.10 -3.75 14.75
C ASP A 131 -12.95 -3.60 16.28
N SER A 132 -12.88 -2.36 16.76
CA SER A 132 -12.83 -2.06 18.19
C SER A 132 -14.07 -2.58 18.93
N ILE A 133 -15.26 -2.42 18.36
CA ILE A 133 -16.51 -2.93 18.94
C ILE A 133 -16.58 -4.44 18.81
N ASN A 134 -16.24 -5.00 17.64
CA ASN A 134 -16.25 -6.43 17.38
C ASN A 134 -15.37 -7.19 18.38
N HIS A 135 -14.16 -6.69 18.65
CA HIS A 135 -13.27 -7.30 19.63
C HIS A 135 -13.88 -7.39 21.04
N ARG A 136 -14.57 -6.34 21.49
CA ARG A 136 -15.24 -6.33 22.80
C ARG A 136 -16.41 -7.29 22.86
N LEU A 137 -17.11 -7.45 21.73
CA LEU A 137 -18.14 -8.47 21.59
C LEU A 137 -17.52 -9.87 21.68
N ILE A 138 -16.38 -10.14 21.01
CA ILE A 138 -15.68 -11.44 21.08
C ILE A 138 -15.34 -11.79 22.52
N LEU A 139 -14.79 -10.85 23.29
CA LEU A 139 -14.49 -11.05 24.72
C LEU A 139 -15.73 -11.32 25.57
N SER A 140 -16.89 -10.84 25.12
CA SER A 140 -18.19 -11.12 25.75
C SER A 140 -18.76 -12.48 25.32
N GLY A 141 -18.13 -13.18 24.38
CA GLY A 141 -18.50 -14.49 23.85
C GLY A 141 -19.06 -14.47 22.42
N TYR A 142 -18.88 -13.37 21.67
CA TYR A 142 -19.40 -13.24 20.31
C TYR A 142 -18.70 -14.23 19.38
N GLN A 143 -19.50 -14.96 18.62
CA GLN A 143 -19.03 -16.00 17.71
C GLN A 143 -18.87 -15.44 16.29
N LEU A 144 -17.63 -15.26 15.85
CA LEU A 144 -17.27 -14.74 14.52
C LEU A 144 -17.76 -15.57 13.33
N HIS A 145 -18.17 -16.82 13.56
CA HIS A 145 -18.68 -17.68 12.50
C HIS A 145 -20.19 -17.54 12.26
N LEU A 146 -20.90 -16.80 13.13
CA LEU A 146 -22.32 -16.53 13.00
C LEU A 146 -22.54 -15.10 12.50
N SER A 147 -23.64 -14.88 11.78
CA SER A 147 -24.09 -13.53 11.45
C SER A 147 -24.50 -12.75 12.71
N VAL A 148 -24.56 -11.41 12.60
CA VAL A 148 -24.97 -10.52 13.70
C VAL A 148 -26.34 -10.93 14.25
N ARG A 149 -27.32 -11.20 13.38
CA ARG A 149 -28.66 -11.66 13.81
C ARG A 149 -28.67 -13.05 14.43
N GLU A 150 -27.75 -13.92 14.07
CA GLU A 150 -27.72 -15.30 14.58
C GLU A 150 -26.99 -15.40 15.92
N ASN A 151 -26.12 -14.44 16.21
CA ASN A 151 -25.27 -14.44 17.38
C ASN A 151 -26.08 -14.37 18.69
N PRO A 152 -25.92 -15.35 19.62
CA PRO A 152 -26.70 -15.41 20.84
C PRO A 152 -26.60 -14.17 21.73
N ILE A 153 -25.45 -13.49 21.75
CA ILE A 153 -25.25 -12.30 22.58
C ILE A 153 -26.09 -11.13 22.07
N ILE A 154 -26.16 -10.98 20.75
CA ILE A 154 -26.91 -9.90 20.10
C ILE A 154 -28.42 -10.16 20.21
N LYS A 155 -28.87 -11.40 20.04
CA LYS A 155 -30.29 -11.78 20.17
C LYS A 155 -30.89 -11.43 21.54
N ASN A 156 -30.07 -11.43 22.59
CA ASN A 156 -30.51 -11.15 23.95
C ASN A 156 -30.61 -9.65 24.26
N LEU A 157 -30.19 -8.77 23.33
CA LEU A 157 -30.24 -7.33 23.53
C LEU A 157 -31.68 -6.79 23.46
N GLN A 158 -31.96 -5.81 24.32
CA GLN A 158 -33.22 -5.06 24.33
C GLN A 158 -32.91 -3.55 24.26
N PRO A 159 -33.67 -2.76 23.49
CA PRO A 159 -34.77 -3.17 22.61
C PRO A 159 -34.30 -3.90 21.35
N ALA A 160 -35.18 -4.69 20.72
CA ALA A 160 -34.85 -5.47 19.51
C ALA A 160 -34.32 -4.61 18.34
N THR A 161 -34.69 -3.32 18.28
CA THR A 161 -34.19 -2.36 17.30
C THR A 161 -32.68 -2.10 17.41
N LEU A 162 -32.06 -2.45 18.54
CA LEU A 162 -30.61 -2.35 18.71
C LEU A 162 -29.87 -3.34 17.80
N ILE A 163 -30.47 -4.48 17.45
CA ILE A 163 -29.91 -5.44 16.51
C ILE A 163 -29.69 -4.78 15.14
N ASP A 164 -30.64 -3.96 14.68
CA ASP A 164 -30.52 -3.26 13.41
C ASP A 164 -29.42 -2.19 13.44
N SER A 165 -29.12 -1.63 14.61
CA SER A 165 -27.98 -0.71 14.78
C SER A 165 -26.63 -1.45 14.69
N PHE A 166 -26.55 -2.68 15.22
CA PHE A 166 -25.36 -3.52 15.07
C PHE A 166 -25.18 -4.02 13.63
N GLU A 167 -26.27 -4.34 12.93
CA GLU A 167 -26.25 -4.64 11.49
C GLU A 167 -25.72 -3.46 10.68
N LEU A 168 -26.21 -2.24 10.97
CA LEU A 168 -25.72 -1.04 10.32
C LEU A 168 -24.23 -0.80 10.61
N LEU A 169 -23.79 -1.01 11.86
CA LEU A 169 -22.38 -0.89 12.23
C LEU A 169 -21.52 -1.88 11.45
N TYR A 170 -21.94 -3.15 11.36
CA TYR A 170 -21.23 -4.18 10.61
C TYR A 170 -21.21 -3.86 9.11
N PHE A 171 -22.30 -3.33 8.55
CA PHE A 171 -22.34 -2.85 7.17
C PHE A 171 -21.34 -1.71 6.93
N TYR A 172 -21.26 -0.74 7.86
CA TYR A 172 -20.28 0.33 7.77
C TYR A 172 -18.85 -0.20 7.81
N ASP A 173 -18.57 -1.16 8.67
CA ASP A 173 -17.24 -1.74 8.83
C ASP A 173 -16.85 -2.60 7.62
N GLU A 174 -17.58 -3.70 7.44
CA GLU A 174 -17.20 -4.83 6.59
C GLU A 174 -17.47 -4.58 5.11
N GLN A 175 -18.42 -3.69 4.78
CA GLN A 175 -18.70 -3.31 3.40
C GLN A 175 -18.10 -1.94 3.08
N LEU A 176 -18.59 -0.87 3.71
CA LEU A 176 -18.16 0.48 3.33
C LEU A 176 -16.70 0.76 3.72
N GLY A 177 -16.33 0.46 4.96
CA GLY A 177 -15.00 0.68 5.52
C GLY A 177 -13.94 -0.06 4.73
N HIS A 178 -14.11 -1.37 4.56
CA HIS A 178 -13.23 -2.20 3.73
C HIS A 178 -13.11 -1.70 2.29
N LEU A 179 -14.21 -1.39 1.59
CA LEU A 179 -14.12 -0.89 0.21
C LEU A 179 -13.38 0.45 0.13
N MET A 180 -13.69 1.38 1.02
CA MET A 180 -13.08 2.71 1.07
C MET A 180 -11.63 2.67 1.52
N TRP A 181 -11.23 1.65 2.27
CA TRP A 181 -9.85 1.40 2.66
C TRP A 181 -9.04 0.74 1.54
N TYR A 182 -9.51 -0.40 1.04
CA TYR A 182 -8.74 -1.25 0.13
C TYR A 182 -8.71 -0.74 -1.31
N ILE A 183 -9.82 -0.22 -1.85
CA ILE A 183 -9.85 0.27 -3.24
C ILE A 183 -8.80 1.37 -3.45
N PRO A 184 -8.77 2.44 -2.63
CA PRO A 184 -7.74 3.48 -2.80
C PRO A 184 -6.33 2.97 -2.53
N PHE A 185 -6.16 2.04 -1.58
CA PHE A 185 -4.86 1.41 -1.31
C PHE A 185 -4.30 0.74 -2.56
N PHE A 186 -5.07 -0.13 -3.22
CA PHE A 186 -4.63 -0.82 -4.43
C PHE A 186 -4.52 0.08 -5.65
N ILE A 187 -5.34 1.13 -5.74
CA ILE A 187 -5.18 2.17 -6.77
C ILE A 187 -3.80 2.83 -6.62
N VAL A 188 -3.42 3.24 -5.41
CA VAL A 188 -2.12 3.87 -5.16
C VAL A 188 -0.96 2.94 -5.53
N LEU A 189 -1.03 1.65 -5.16
CA LEU A 189 -0.03 0.66 -5.55
C LEU A 189 0.04 0.48 -7.07
N THR A 190 -1.10 0.43 -7.75
CA THR A 190 -1.18 0.31 -9.22
C THR A 190 -0.60 1.54 -9.92
N LEU A 191 -0.92 2.73 -9.42
CA LEU A 191 -0.38 3.99 -9.93
C LEU A 191 1.14 4.04 -9.75
N TYR A 192 1.64 3.66 -8.58
CA TYR A 192 3.08 3.55 -8.32
C TYR A 192 3.76 2.53 -9.25
N PHE A 193 3.17 1.35 -9.41
CA PHE A 193 3.68 0.32 -10.31
C PHE A 193 3.78 0.84 -11.75
N SER A 194 2.77 1.57 -12.23
CA SER A 194 2.75 2.15 -13.58
C SER A 194 3.89 3.16 -13.88
N GLY A 195 4.48 3.72 -12.82
CA GLY A 195 5.64 4.60 -12.85
C GLY A 195 6.98 3.86 -12.77
N SER A 196 6.99 2.64 -12.26
CA SER A 196 8.20 1.87 -11.90
C SER A 196 8.79 1.07 -13.07
N PHE A 197 9.02 1.73 -14.20
CA PHE A 197 9.51 1.12 -15.43
C PHE A 197 10.70 1.89 -16.02
N THR A 198 11.73 1.17 -16.45
CA THR A 198 12.95 1.73 -17.05
C THR A 198 13.29 1.05 -18.38
N LYS A 199 14.21 1.66 -19.15
CA LYS A 199 14.71 1.06 -20.40
C LYS A 199 15.55 -0.17 -20.05
N ALA A 200 15.37 -1.26 -20.80
CA ALA A 200 16.00 -2.56 -20.52
C ALA A 200 17.53 -2.53 -20.36
N LYS A 201 18.24 -1.58 -21.00
CA LYS A 201 19.70 -1.42 -20.87
C LYS A 201 20.17 -0.93 -19.48
N LYS A 202 19.27 -0.43 -18.63
CA LYS A 202 19.57 0.04 -17.26
C LYS A 202 19.15 -0.94 -16.17
N GLN A 203 18.95 -2.20 -16.52
CA GLN A 203 18.44 -3.20 -15.61
C GLN A 203 19.52 -3.63 -14.60
N GLU A 204 19.24 -3.38 -13.32
CA GLU A 204 19.93 -4.01 -12.19
C GLU A 204 18.99 -5.06 -11.59
N SER A 205 19.53 -6.22 -11.18
CA SER A 205 18.76 -7.25 -10.47
C SER A 205 18.18 -6.68 -9.17
N MET A 206 17.10 -7.27 -8.65
CA MET A 206 16.57 -6.88 -7.35
C MET A 206 17.66 -7.07 -6.29
N PRO A 207 17.92 -6.07 -5.43
CA PRO A 207 18.95 -6.18 -4.40
C PRO A 207 18.57 -7.23 -3.36
N ILE A 208 19.56 -7.72 -2.62
CA ILE A 208 19.37 -8.71 -1.54
C ILE A 208 18.30 -8.24 -0.55
N SER A 209 18.31 -6.95 -0.20
CA SER A 209 17.31 -6.38 0.71
C SER A 209 15.88 -6.46 0.16
N GLY A 210 15.69 -6.37 -1.16
CA GLY A 210 14.40 -6.60 -1.80
C GLY A 210 13.96 -8.05 -1.72
N TRP A 211 14.88 -9.01 -1.89
CA TRP A 211 14.58 -10.43 -1.72
C TRP A 211 14.21 -10.78 -0.27
N LEU A 212 14.90 -10.19 0.72
CA LEU A 212 14.60 -10.38 2.14
C LEU A 212 13.21 -9.85 2.51
N LEU A 213 12.82 -8.70 1.97
CA LEU A 213 11.50 -8.10 2.23
C LEU A 213 10.36 -8.78 1.46
N LEU A 214 10.67 -9.53 0.40
CA LEU A 214 9.65 -10.11 -0.47
C LEU A 214 8.74 -11.10 0.27
N GLY A 215 9.33 -11.99 1.08
CA GLY A 215 8.58 -12.98 1.86
C GLY A 215 7.59 -12.33 2.82
N PRO A 216 8.04 -11.48 3.75
CA PRO A 216 7.15 -10.76 4.66
C PRO A 216 6.10 -9.91 3.93
N SER A 217 6.46 -9.23 2.84
CA SER A 217 5.51 -8.44 2.07
C SER A 217 4.45 -9.29 1.37
N ALA A 218 4.85 -10.39 0.72
CA ALA A 218 3.92 -11.30 0.07
C ALA A 218 2.99 -12.00 1.07
N LEU A 219 3.52 -12.40 2.23
CA LEU A 219 2.71 -13.01 3.29
C LEU A 219 1.70 -12.02 3.86
N TYR A 220 2.07 -10.74 4.02
CA TYR A 220 1.11 -9.70 4.38
C TYR A 220 0.02 -9.52 3.32
N TYR A 221 0.35 -9.48 2.02
CA TYR A 221 -0.67 -9.39 0.98
C TYR A 221 -1.58 -10.62 0.91
N TRP A 222 -1.06 -11.81 1.21
CA TRP A 222 -1.88 -13.01 1.38
C TRP A 222 -2.86 -12.85 2.55
N TYR A 223 -2.37 -12.39 3.71
CA TYR A 223 -3.21 -12.11 4.87
C TYR A 223 -4.28 -11.08 4.52
N LEU A 224 -3.90 -9.97 3.89
CA LEU A 224 -4.82 -8.90 3.48
C LEU A 224 -5.90 -9.43 2.53
N ALA A 225 -5.52 -10.24 1.54
CA ALA A 225 -6.44 -10.81 0.55
C ALA A 225 -7.44 -11.80 1.15
N THR A 226 -7.00 -12.58 2.16
CA THR A 226 -7.79 -13.65 2.78
C THR A 226 -8.60 -13.13 3.97
N GLU A 227 -7.97 -12.43 4.91
CA GLU A 227 -8.62 -11.88 6.09
C GLU A 227 -9.57 -10.74 5.72
N GLY A 228 -9.14 -9.79 4.89
CA GLY A 228 -9.98 -8.67 4.47
C GLY A 228 -11.09 -9.05 3.49
N GLN A 229 -11.24 -10.34 3.14
CA GLN A 229 -12.21 -10.86 2.16
C GLN A 229 -12.20 -10.11 0.80
N ILE A 230 -11.05 -9.53 0.45
CA ILE A 230 -10.84 -8.71 -0.76
C ILE A 230 -10.10 -9.44 -1.87
N THR A 231 -10.17 -10.78 -1.91
CA THR A 231 -9.46 -11.58 -2.92
C THR A 231 -9.83 -11.18 -4.36
N GLU A 232 -11.10 -10.83 -4.62
CA GLU A 232 -11.55 -10.32 -5.92
C GLU A 232 -10.82 -9.04 -6.33
N LEU A 233 -10.80 -8.04 -5.44
CA LEU A 233 -10.12 -6.78 -5.67
C LEU A 233 -8.60 -6.99 -5.84
N PHE A 234 -8.01 -7.88 -5.04
CA PHE A 234 -6.60 -8.23 -5.14
C PHE A 234 -6.26 -8.86 -6.50
N PHE A 235 -7.10 -9.79 -6.98
CA PHE A 235 -6.97 -10.41 -8.29
C PHE A 235 -7.13 -9.40 -9.43
N LEU A 236 -8.15 -8.53 -9.38
CA LEU A 236 -8.36 -7.46 -10.36
C LEU A 236 -7.15 -6.50 -10.42
N THR A 237 -6.59 -6.17 -9.26
CA THR A 237 -5.38 -5.34 -9.16
C THR A 237 -4.19 -6.04 -9.81
N PHE A 238 -3.98 -7.32 -9.54
CA PHE A 238 -2.92 -8.10 -10.18
C PHE A 238 -3.09 -8.15 -11.71
N LEU A 239 -4.31 -8.36 -12.21
CA LEU A 239 -4.61 -8.34 -13.64
C LEU A 239 -4.32 -6.97 -14.28
N ALA A 240 -4.65 -5.87 -13.58
CA ALA A 240 -4.30 -4.53 -14.01
C ALA A 240 -2.77 -4.34 -14.10
N MET A 241 -2.01 -4.83 -13.10
CA MET A 241 -0.55 -4.82 -13.12
C MET A 241 0.02 -5.67 -14.27
N VAL A 242 -0.51 -6.86 -14.54
CA VAL A 242 -0.13 -7.69 -15.69
C VAL A 242 -0.37 -6.95 -17.01
N THR A 243 -1.52 -6.29 -17.14
CA THR A 243 -1.88 -5.51 -18.34
C THR A 243 -0.90 -4.34 -18.54
N ILE A 244 -0.57 -3.62 -17.48
CA ILE A 244 0.45 -2.56 -17.48
C ILE A 244 1.81 -3.14 -17.90
N LEU A 245 2.22 -4.27 -17.30
CA LEU A 245 3.48 -4.94 -17.60
C LEU A 245 3.60 -5.30 -19.09
N ILE A 246 2.56 -5.91 -19.66
CA ILE A 246 2.53 -6.28 -21.08
C ILE A 246 2.59 -5.02 -21.96
N SER A 247 1.79 -4.01 -21.66
CA SER A 247 1.75 -2.75 -22.41
C SER A 247 3.11 -2.01 -22.39
N LYS A 248 3.78 -1.97 -21.24
CA LYS A 248 5.11 -1.37 -21.10
C LYS A 248 6.19 -2.19 -21.79
N ARG A 249 6.12 -3.53 -21.70
CA ARG A 249 7.05 -4.44 -22.40
C ARG A 249 6.96 -4.30 -23.92
N ARG A 250 5.76 -4.17 -24.48
CA ARG A 250 5.55 -3.87 -25.91
C ARG A 250 6.19 -2.54 -26.35
N ARG A 251 6.40 -1.61 -25.42
CA ARG A 251 7.10 -0.32 -25.64
C ARG A 251 8.60 -0.38 -25.32
N GLY A 252 9.17 -1.57 -25.12
CA GLY A 252 10.59 -1.76 -24.80
C GLY A 252 11.00 -1.37 -23.37
N LEU A 253 10.02 -1.20 -22.47
CA LEU A 253 10.26 -0.90 -21.06
C LEU A 253 10.14 -2.17 -20.21
N ARG A 254 10.89 -2.24 -19.12
CA ARG A 254 10.80 -3.32 -18.12
C ARG A 254 10.61 -2.72 -16.72
N PRO A 255 10.01 -3.46 -15.78
CA PRO A 255 9.94 -3.02 -14.39
C PRO A 255 11.35 -2.76 -13.85
N ASP A 256 11.52 -1.69 -13.08
CA ASP A 256 12.73 -1.49 -12.29
C ASP A 256 12.73 -2.36 -11.03
N GLN A 257 13.69 -2.15 -10.12
CA GLN A 257 13.80 -2.92 -8.87
C GLN A 257 12.53 -2.82 -8.02
N ASN A 258 11.92 -1.63 -7.92
CA ASN A 258 10.72 -1.41 -7.12
C ASN A 258 9.47 -2.00 -7.79
N GLY A 259 9.35 -1.83 -9.12
CA GLY A 259 8.26 -2.42 -9.88
C GLY A 259 8.30 -3.95 -9.82
N SER A 260 9.50 -4.53 -9.94
CA SER A 260 9.69 -5.99 -9.82
C SER A 260 9.35 -6.49 -8.43
N PHE A 261 9.84 -5.82 -7.38
CA PHE A 261 9.52 -6.15 -5.99
C PHE A 261 8.01 -6.15 -5.73
N LEU A 262 7.32 -5.08 -6.12
CA LEU A 262 5.88 -4.96 -5.91
C LEU A 262 5.10 -6.04 -6.69
N PHE A 263 5.46 -6.27 -7.95
CA PHE A 263 4.81 -7.30 -8.77
C PHE A 263 5.04 -8.71 -8.21
N CYS A 264 6.26 -9.03 -7.76
CA CYS A 264 6.57 -10.30 -7.12
C CYS A 264 5.86 -10.45 -5.77
N SER A 265 5.64 -9.37 -5.02
CA SER A 265 4.90 -9.43 -3.76
C SER A 265 3.45 -9.84 -3.96
N PHE A 266 2.87 -9.53 -5.13
CA PHE A 266 1.54 -10.02 -5.52
C PHE A 266 1.50 -11.49 -5.94
N ALA A 267 2.65 -12.18 -6.01
CA ALA A 267 2.67 -13.64 -6.11
C ALA A 267 2.03 -14.33 -4.88
N ALA A 268 1.67 -13.57 -3.85
CA ALA A 268 0.75 -13.96 -2.78
C ALA A 268 -0.54 -14.64 -3.26
N LEU A 269 -0.99 -14.41 -4.50
CA LEU A 269 -2.10 -15.18 -5.11
C LEU A 269 -1.86 -16.69 -5.10
N LEU A 270 -0.60 -17.15 -5.21
CA LEU A 270 -0.27 -18.57 -5.08
C LEU A 270 -0.50 -19.07 -3.65
N LEU A 271 -0.18 -18.24 -2.65
CA LEU A 271 -0.46 -18.55 -1.25
C LEU A 271 -1.96 -18.62 -1.00
N VAL A 272 -2.75 -17.73 -1.61
CA VAL A 272 -4.22 -17.78 -1.54
C VAL A 272 -4.73 -19.09 -2.14
N ALA A 273 -4.24 -19.48 -3.31
CA ALA A 273 -4.65 -20.74 -3.94
C ALA A 273 -4.31 -21.97 -3.10
N LEU A 274 -3.10 -22.01 -2.49
CA LEU A 274 -2.70 -23.09 -1.58
C LEU A 274 -3.57 -23.13 -0.32
N TRP A 275 -3.90 -21.97 0.25
CA TRP A 275 -4.76 -21.84 1.42
C TRP A 275 -6.18 -22.37 1.15
N VAL A 276 -6.76 -21.96 0.02
CA VAL A 276 -8.07 -22.44 -0.44
C VAL A 276 -8.08 -23.95 -0.69
N ALA A 277 -7.03 -24.47 -1.35
CA ALA A 277 -6.91 -25.89 -1.62
C ALA A 277 -6.82 -26.72 -0.32
N TYR A 278 -6.07 -26.22 0.68
CA TYR A 278 -5.94 -26.88 1.98
C TYR A 278 -7.26 -26.95 2.75
N LEU A 279 -8.08 -25.89 2.70
CA LEU A 279 -9.35 -25.79 3.44
C LEU A 279 -10.59 -26.16 2.62
N TRP A 280 -10.42 -26.72 1.43
CA TRP A 280 -11.50 -26.92 0.45
C TRP A 280 -12.68 -27.75 1.00
N ASN A 281 -12.37 -28.74 1.84
CA ASN A 281 -13.30 -29.73 2.38
C ASN A 281 -13.78 -29.42 3.81
N ASP A 282 -13.47 -28.25 4.37
CA ASP A 282 -13.97 -27.87 5.69
C ASP A 282 -15.46 -27.52 5.62
N PRO A 283 -16.37 -28.30 6.24
CA PRO A 283 -17.81 -28.10 6.07
C PRO A 283 -18.31 -26.81 6.74
N VAL A 284 -17.71 -26.43 7.87
CA VAL A 284 -18.16 -25.26 8.65
C VAL A 284 -17.71 -23.97 7.96
N LEU A 285 -16.46 -23.93 7.48
CA LEU A 285 -15.98 -22.78 6.72
C LEU A 285 -16.71 -22.68 5.37
N ARG A 286 -17.06 -23.80 4.74
CA ARG A 286 -17.84 -23.81 3.50
C ARG A 286 -19.24 -23.23 3.62
N GLU A 287 -19.87 -23.44 4.77
CA GLU A 287 -21.16 -22.82 5.07
C GLU A 287 -21.01 -21.32 5.30
N LYS A 288 -19.97 -20.89 6.03
CA LYS A 288 -19.72 -19.47 6.33
C LYS A 288 -19.35 -18.64 5.09
N TYR A 289 -18.57 -19.18 4.16
CA TYR A 289 -18.12 -18.49 2.95
C TYR A 289 -18.81 -19.06 1.70
N PRO A 290 -20.12 -18.81 1.50
CA PRO A 290 -20.85 -19.31 0.35
C PRO A 290 -20.44 -18.56 -0.92
N GLY A 291 -20.21 -19.28 -2.01
CA GLY A 291 -19.96 -18.67 -3.31
C GLY A 291 -18.95 -19.42 -4.18
N LEU A 292 -18.75 -18.90 -5.39
CA LEU A 292 -17.77 -19.41 -6.35
C LEU A 292 -16.33 -19.15 -5.90
N LEU A 293 -16.08 -18.03 -5.22
CA LEU A 293 -14.77 -17.63 -4.70
C LEU A 293 -14.72 -17.90 -3.18
N TYR A 294 -14.55 -19.17 -2.84
CA TYR A 294 -14.36 -19.60 -1.45
C TYR A 294 -12.93 -19.27 -0.98
N VAL A 295 -12.82 -18.34 -0.03
CA VAL A 295 -11.55 -17.95 0.59
C VAL A 295 -11.75 -17.77 2.10
N PRO A 296 -11.38 -18.75 2.93
CA PRO A 296 -11.55 -18.64 4.38
C PRO A 296 -10.62 -17.61 5.02
N GLU A 297 -11.13 -16.85 5.98
CA GLU A 297 -10.30 -16.01 6.86
C GLU A 297 -9.38 -16.86 7.76
N PRO A 298 -8.09 -16.52 7.86
CA PRO A 298 -7.19 -17.07 8.87
C PRO A 298 -7.73 -17.02 10.30
N TRP A 299 -8.37 -15.92 10.73
CA TRP A 299 -8.89 -15.82 12.10
C TRP A 299 -10.11 -16.70 12.36
N SER A 300 -10.95 -16.91 11.35
CA SER A 300 -12.05 -17.86 11.42
C SER A 300 -11.55 -19.29 11.57
N TYR A 301 -10.51 -19.68 10.82
CA TYR A 301 -9.85 -20.97 10.99
C TYR A 301 -9.22 -21.12 12.38
N TYR A 302 -8.49 -20.09 12.85
CA TYR A 302 -7.87 -20.09 14.18
C TYR A 302 -8.90 -20.27 15.30
N THR A 303 -9.98 -19.50 15.27
CA THR A 303 -11.03 -19.54 16.31
C THR A 303 -11.75 -20.88 16.33
N LEU A 304 -12.01 -21.47 15.15
CA LEU A 304 -12.72 -22.73 15.03
C LEU A 304 -11.87 -23.93 15.47
N HIS A 305 -10.62 -24.01 15.03
CA HIS A 305 -9.80 -25.23 15.13
C HIS A 305 -8.65 -25.18 16.12
N ILE A 306 -8.14 -23.98 16.44
CA ILE A 306 -6.94 -23.80 17.27
C ILE A 306 -7.31 -23.28 18.65
N SER A 307 -8.13 -22.23 18.74
CA SER A 307 -8.44 -21.53 19.99
C SER A 307 -9.03 -22.46 21.07
N LYS A 308 -9.80 -23.49 20.69
CA LYS A 308 -10.41 -24.46 21.63
C LYS A 308 -9.44 -25.48 22.23
N LYS A 309 -8.18 -25.54 21.76
CA LYS A 309 -7.15 -26.47 22.26
C LYS A 309 -6.28 -25.87 23.36
N HIS A 310 -6.56 -24.63 23.78
CA HIS A 310 -5.92 -23.93 24.90
C HIS A 310 -6.98 -23.50 25.92
#